data_AF-C0CZI9-F1
#
_entry.id   AF-C0CZI9-F1
#
_cell.length_a   1.000
_cell.length_b   1.000
_cell.length_c   1.000
_cell.angle_alpha   90.00
_cell.angle_beta   90.00
_cell.angle_gamma   90.00
#
_symmetry.space_group_name_H-M   'P 1'
#
loop_
_entity.id
_entity.type
_entity.pdbx_description
1 polymer ?
#
loop_
_entity_poly.entity_id
_entity_poly.type
_entity_poly.pdbx_seq_one_letter_code
_entity_poly.pdbx_strand_id
1 'polypeptide(L)'
;MSADRRKSMYINTFRYKPEDVDCKLCTEYRKKLGCTVKGCPFLAERIEAGVVGYGDAVQNTLAHHTALAPRLTALIRLFPGTMWADARHKPRMEAFKARQGYRRHRDTPAYYAAMYLLTANEDLHRRTANCFCKRGLEFAYALLRGIAPHDYTLFVAARDLFTGADGLTFTDLADPGVVDAVAFRLVVNALLVVRYGPVILDIRERGHGA
;
A
#
# COMPACT_ATOMS: atom_id res chain seq x y z
N MET A 1 39.64 -27.13 17.96
CA MET A 1 38.53 -26.55 18.75
C MET A 1 38.05 -25.32 18.00
N SER A 2 36.95 -25.45 17.26
CA SER A 2 36.43 -24.41 16.37
C SER A 2 35.60 -23.41 17.16
N ALA A 3 36.00 -22.15 17.16
CA ALA A 3 35.30 -21.08 17.86
C ALA A 3 33.99 -20.73 17.12
N ASP A 4 32.88 -20.98 17.81
CA ASP A 4 31.52 -20.60 17.45
C ASP A 4 31.41 -19.06 17.28
N ARG A 5 31.43 -18.58 16.04
CA ARG A 5 31.10 -17.18 15.72
C ARG A 5 29.58 -17.04 15.75
N ARG A 6 29.04 -16.71 16.94
CA ARG A 6 27.70 -16.12 17.04
C ARG A 6 27.69 -14.81 16.25
N LYS A 7 27.13 -14.84 15.03
CA LYS A 7 26.76 -13.63 14.29
C LYS A 7 25.69 -12.91 15.09
N SER A 8 26.08 -11.86 15.81
CA SER A 8 25.15 -10.88 16.38
C SER A 8 24.31 -10.30 15.24
N MET A 9 23.02 -10.65 15.19
CA MET A 9 22.08 -10.09 14.25
C MET A 9 21.75 -8.67 14.73
N TYR A 10 22.33 -7.65 14.10
CA TYR A 10 22.02 -6.25 14.37
C TYR A 10 20.63 -5.94 13.80
N ILE A 11 19.62 -5.82 14.66
CA ILE A 11 18.30 -5.33 14.27
C ILE A 11 18.42 -3.81 14.22
N ASN A 12 18.46 -3.24 13.01
CA ASN A 12 18.42 -1.80 12.85
C ASN A 12 17.01 -1.30 13.22
N THR A 13 16.87 -0.68 14.38
CA THR A 13 15.61 -0.09 14.89
C THR A 13 15.47 1.39 14.52
N PHE A 14 16.29 1.91 13.60
CA PHE A 14 16.22 3.29 13.16
C PHE A 14 14.85 3.60 12.55
N ARG A 15 14.30 4.75 12.92
CA ARG A 15 13.04 5.32 12.43
C ARG A 15 13.28 6.79 12.16
N TYR A 16 12.85 7.29 11.00
CA TYR A 16 12.92 8.72 10.69
C TYR A 16 12.03 9.52 11.63
N LYS A 17 12.56 10.63 12.15
CA LYS A 17 11.78 11.59 12.92
C LYS A 17 11.42 12.81 12.06
N PRO A 18 10.42 13.62 12.45
CA PRO A 18 10.07 14.84 11.74
C PRO A 18 11.26 15.77 11.47
N GLU A 19 12.21 15.84 12.39
CA GLU A 19 13.39 16.72 12.27
C GLU A 19 14.37 16.22 11.19
N ASP A 20 14.41 14.92 10.92
CA ASP A 20 15.32 14.29 9.96
C ASP A 20 14.85 14.47 8.51
N VAL A 21 13.59 14.86 8.31
CA VAL A 21 12.91 14.84 7.01
C VAL A 21 12.29 16.19 6.62
N ASP A 22 12.74 17.27 7.25
CA ASP A 22 12.35 18.63 6.84
C ASP A 22 12.77 18.83 5.37
N CYS A 23 11.80 19.23 4.54
CA CYS A 23 12.06 19.49 3.13
C CYS A 23 13.15 20.56 2.93
N LYS A 24 13.38 21.47 3.88
CA LYS A 24 14.46 22.46 3.81
C LYS A 24 15.86 21.83 3.84
N LEU A 25 15.99 20.61 4.37
CA LEU A 25 17.22 19.84 4.41
C LEU A 25 17.43 18.99 3.14
N CYS A 26 16.43 18.93 2.26
CA CYS A 26 16.47 18.15 1.03
C CYS A 26 17.42 18.78 -0.01
N THR A 27 18.13 17.93 -0.75
CA THR A 27 19.00 18.34 -1.88
C THR A 27 18.27 19.08 -2.98
N GLU A 28 16.97 18.78 -3.15
CA GLU A 28 16.11 19.38 -4.17
C GLU A 28 15.50 20.73 -3.76
N TYR A 29 15.66 21.12 -2.49
CA TYR A 29 15.07 22.34 -1.97
C TYR A 29 15.91 23.56 -2.33
N ARG A 30 15.25 24.59 -2.90
CA ARG A 30 15.89 25.86 -3.23
C ARG A 30 15.36 26.96 -2.31
N LYS A 31 16.23 27.59 -1.51
CA LYS A 31 15.86 28.61 -0.48
C LYS A 31 14.88 29.69 -0.97
N LYS A 32 14.96 30.13 -2.23
CA LYS A 32 14.10 31.18 -2.80
C LYS A 32 12.81 30.67 -3.46
N LEU A 33 12.79 29.41 -3.92
CA LEU A 33 11.69 28.84 -4.73
C LEU A 33 10.92 27.73 -3.99
N GLY A 34 11.40 27.30 -2.83
CA GLY A 34 10.92 26.10 -2.17
C GLY A 34 11.32 24.82 -2.90
N CYS A 35 10.58 23.74 -2.64
CA CYS A 35 10.72 22.49 -3.37
C CYS A 35 9.80 22.50 -4.60
N THR A 36 10.39 22.42 -5.80
CA THR A 36 9.66 22.46 -7.08
C THR A 36 9.55 21.08 -7.75
N VAL A 37 10.04 20.03 -7.09
CA VAL A 37 10.06 18.69 -7.67
C VAL A 37 8.65 18.13 -7.76
N LYS A 38 8.30 17.66 -8.96
CA LYS A 38 7.05 16.97 -9.23
C LYS A 38 7.13 15.53 -8.70
N GLY A 39 6.86 15.38 -7.42
CA GLY A 39 6.95 14.11 -6.70
C GLY A 39 8.19 14.04 -5.81
N CYS A 40 8.02 14.27 -4.52
CA CYS A 40 9.09 14.18 -3.52
C CYS A 40 9.74 12.77 -3.52
N PRO A 41 11.06 12.66 -3.74
CA PRO A 41 11.76 11.38 -3.70
C PRO A 41 11.84 10.80 -2.28
N PHE A 42 11.82 11.65 -1.26
CA PHE A 42 11.90 11.28 0.16
C PHE A 42 10.53 11.16 0.83
N LEU A 43 9.46 10.89 0.06
CA LEU A 43 8.12 10.85 0.64
C LEU A 43 7.93 9.64 1.56
N ALA A 44 8.59 8.51 1.31
CA ALA A 44 8.49 7.32 2.13
C ALA A 44 8.99 7.57 3.56
N GLU A 45 10.14 8.22 3.68
CA GLU A 45 10.78 8.63 4.94
C GLU A 45 9.91 9.65 5.67
N ARG A 46 9.30 10.58 4.93
CA ARG A 46 8.37 11.57 5.48
C ARG A 46 7.05 10.98 5.95
N ILE A 47 6.56 9.94 5.29
CA ILE A 47 5.41 9.14 5.72
C ILE A 47 5.76 8.42 7.03
N GLU A 48 6.93 7.77 7.08
CA GLU A 48 7.40 7.08 8.30
C GLU A 48 7.56 8.03 9.49
N ALA A 49 8.04 9.26 9.24
CA ALA A 49 8.14 10.32 10.24
C ALA A 49 6.78 10.94 10.63
N GLY A 50 5.68 10.58 9.95
CA GLY A 50 4.35 11.10 10.25
C GLY A 50 4.09 12.55 9.84
N VAL A 51 4.93 13.13 8.97
CA VAL A 51 4.80 14.54 8.53
C VAL A 51 4.01 14.71 7.21
N VAL A 52 3.64 13.60 6.59
CA VAL A 52 2.90 13.55 5.32
C VAL A 52 1.56 12.86 5.53
N GLY A 53 0.48 13.44 4.99
CA GLY A 53 -0.87 12.91 5.12
C GLY A 53 -1.30 12.08 3.91
N TYR A 54 -2.43 11.39 4.04
CA TYR A 54 -2.98 10.53 2.99
C TYR A 54 -3.10 11.24 1.62
N GLY A 55 -3.62 12.46 1.59
CA GLY A 55 -3.79 13.23 0.35
C GLY A 55 -2.47 13.50 -0.38
N ASP A 56 -1.40 13.81 0.35
CA ASP A 56 -0.08 14.03 -0.22
C ASP A 56 0.47 12.75 -0.87
N ALA A 57 0.30 11.61 -0.21
CA ALA A 57 0.75 10.30 -0.71
C ALA A 57 0.00 9.92 -2.00
N VAL A 58 -1.32 10.14 -2.04
CA VAL A 58 -2.15 9.91 -3.23
C VAL A 58 -1.71 10.82 -4.38
N GLN A 59 -1.57 12.13 -4.15
CA GLN A 59 -1.17 13.08 -5.19
C GLN A 59 0.24 12.81 -5.71
N ASN A 60 1.20 12.53 -4.83
CA ASN A 60 2.57 12.19 -5.22
C ASN A 60 2.64 10.93 -6.09
N THR A 61 1.74 9.97 -5.85
CA THR A 61 1.72 8.69 -6.57
C THR A 61 0.94 8.75 -7.86
N LEU A 62 -0.21 9.43 -7.90
CA LEU A 62 -1.20 9.25 -8.97
C LEU A 62 -1.61 10.53 -9.70
N ALA A 63 -1.11 11.71 -9.34
CA ALA A 63 -1.54 12.98 -9.96
C ALA A 63 -1.28 13.07 -11.48
N HIS A 64 -0.36 12.27 -12.01
CA HIS A 64 -0.07 12.21 -13.44
C HIS A 64 -1.12 11.43 -14.24
N HIS A 65 -1.97 10.63 -13.58
CA HIS A 65 -3.10 9.94 -14.21
C HIS A 65 -4.34 10.85 -14.18
N THR A 66 -4.41 11.77 -15.15
CA THR A 66 -5.46 12.80 -15.23
C THR A 66 -6.88 12.22 -15.26
N ALA A 67 -7.09 11.05 -15.86
CA ALA A 67 -8.38 10.35 -15.88
C ALA A 67 -8.91 10.00 -14.48
N LEU A 68 -8.01 9.81 -13.50
CA LEU A 68 -8.40 9.49 -12.13
C LEU A 68 -8.75 10.73 -11.29
N ALA A 69 -8.44 11.94 -11.77
CA ALA A 69 -8.47 13.15 -10.96
C ALA A 69 -9.81 13.39 -10.21
N PRO A 70 -11.00 13.18 -10.82
CA PRO A 70 -12.27 13.34 -10.09
C PRO A 70 -12.41 12.34 -8.94
N ARG A 71 -12.03 11.08 -9.19
CA ARG A 71 -12.13 10.00 -8.19
C ARG A 71 -11.10 10.16 -7.07
N LEU A 72 -9.87 10.57 -7.40
CA LEU A 72 -8.84 10.86 -6.40
C LEU A 72 -9.24 12.04 -5.51
N THR A 73 -9.86 13.07 -6.08
CA THR A 73 -10.37 14.21 -5.31
C THR A 73 -11.43 13.76 -4.30
N ALA A 74 -12.39 12.93 -4.74
CA ALA A 74 -13.41 12.37 -3.85
C ALA A 74 -12.78 11.46 -2.76
N LEU A 75 -11.84 10.60 -3.14
CA LEU A 75 -11.12 9.69 -2.26
C LEU A 75 -10.39 10.42 -1.13
N ILE A 76 -9.66 11.50 -1.46
CA ILE A 76 -8.92 12.30 -0.48
C ILE A 76 -9.89 13.03 0.45
N ARG A 77 -10.96 13.61 -0.10
CA ARG A 77 -11.95 14.36 0.67
C ARG A 77 -12.75 13.47 1.64
N LEU A 78 -12.99 12.21 1.28
CA LEU A 78 -13.81 11.26 2.02
C LEU A 78 -12.97 10.19 2.75
N PHE A 79 -11.69 10.47 2.98
CA PHE A 79 -10.82 9.51 3.63
C PHE A 79 -11.29 9.27 5.08
N PRO A 80 -11.56 8.02 5.50
CA PRO A 80 -12.15 7.75 6.81
C PRO A 80 -11.13 7.81 7.97
N GLY A 81 -9.96 8.42 7.74
CA GLY A 81 -8.84 8.42 8.69
C GLY A 81 -8.06 7.09 8.76
N THR A 82 -8.38 6.11 7.91
CA THR A 82 -7.73 4.80 7.88
C THR A 82 -7.68 4.20 6.48
N MET A 83 -6.58 3.49 6.17
CA MET A 83 -6.50 2.69 4.94
C MET A 83 -7.24 1.36 5.06
N TRP A 84 -7.61 0.91 6.26
CA TRP A 84 -8.24 -0.40 6.45
C TRP A 84 -9.69 -0.40 5.96
N ALA A 85 -10.09 -1.50 5.31
CA ALA A 85 -11.41 -1.62 4.70
C ALA A 85 -12.53 -1.56 5.75
N ASP A 86 -12.30 -2.27 6.86
CA ASP A 86 -13.15 -2.36 8.04
C ASP A 86 -12.26 -2.64 9.28
N ALA A 87 -12.90 -2.71 10.46
CA ALA A 87 -12.20 -2.98 11.73
C ALA A 87 -11.55 -4.38 11.81
N ARG A 88 -11.99 -5.35 10.99
CA ARG A 88 -11.47 -6.72 10.97
C ARG A 88 -10.36 -6.92 9.94
N HIS A 89 -10.20 -6.03 8.98
CA HIS A 89 -9.19 -6.12 7.94
C HIS A 89 -7.76 -6.13 8.53
N LYS A 90 -7.38 -5.14 9.37
CA LYS A 90 -6.06 -5.12 10.02
C LYS A 90 -5.78 -6.40 10.83
N PRO A 91 -6.67 -6.82 11.76
CA PRO A 91 -6.48 -8.09 12.47
C PRO A 91 -6.35 -9.31 11.56
N ARG A 92 -7.13 -9.39 10.48
CA ARG A 92 -7.08 -10.50 9.51
C ARG A 92 -5.72 -10.56 8.81
N MET A 93 -5.24 -9.42 8.32
CA MET A 93 -3.92 -9.33 7.68
C MET A 93 -2.79 -9.67 8.66
N GLU A 94 -2.81 -9.12 9.88
CA GLU A 94 -1.75 -9.38 10.88
C GLU A 94 -1.74 -10.83 11.35
N ALA A 95 -2.90 -11.43 11.61
CA ALA A 95 -3.00 -12.86 11.92
C ALA A 95 -2.43 -13.72 10.79
N PHE A 96 -2.67 -13.31 9.54
CA PHE A 96 -2.13 -13.99 8.38
C PHE A 96 -0.61 -13.84 8.25
N LYS A 97 -0.07 -12.62 8.42
CA LYS A 97 1.37 -12.35 8.46
C LYS A 97 2.08 -13.19 9.52
N ALA A 98 1.51 -13.27 10.72
CA ALA A 98 2.06 -14.08 11.81
C ALA A 98 2.16 -15.56 11.44
N ARG A 99 1.14 -16.13 10.79
CA ARG A 99 1.15 -17.53 10.33
C ARG A 99 2.19 -17.80 9.24
N GLN A 100 2.39 -16.85 8.34
CA GLN A 100 3.31 -17.00 7.21
C GLN A 100 4.79 -16.78 7.57
N GLY A 101 5.06 -16.13 8.71
CA GLY A 101 6.40 -15.68 9.13
C GLY A 101 6.99 -14.64 8.18
N TYR A 102 8.19 -14.14 8.46
CA TYR A 102 8.90 -13.20 7.57
C TYR A 102 9.90 -13.90 6.64
N ARG A 103 9.93 -13.52 5.37
CA ARG A 103 10.87 -13.99 4.35
C ARG A 103 11.24 -12.89 3.36
N ARG A 104 12.50 -12.46 3.40
CA ARG A 104 13.04 -11.36 2.57
C ARG A 104 12.75 -11.48 1.07
N HIS A 105 12.80 -12.68 0.48
CA HIS A 105 12.57 -12.87 -0.97
C HIS A 105 11.09 -12.81 -1.37
N ARG A 106 10.19 -13.03 -0.41
CA ARG A 106 8.73 -13.09 -0.63
C ARG A 106 8.08 -11.76 -0.26
N ASP A 107 8.49 -11.20 0.88
CA ASP A 107 7.82 -10.08 1.55
C ASP A 107 8.21 -8.73 0.95
N THR A 108 7.94 -8.58 -0.34
CA THR A 108 8.10 -7.34 -1.10
C THR A 108 6.92 -6.39 -0.88
N PRO A 109 7.04 -5.09 -1.21
CA PRO A 109 5.91 -4.17 -1.19
C PRO A 109 4.71 -4.67 -2.01
N ALA A 110 4.97 -5.27 -3.18
CA ALA A 110 3.94 -5.90 -4.03
C ALA A 110 3.24 -7.07 -3.34
N TYR A 111 3.97 -7.91 -2.60
CA TYR A 111 3.39 -8.99 -1.79
C TYR A 111 2.47 -8.44 -0.69
N TYR A 112 2.88 -7.38 0.01
CA TYR A 112 2.04 -6.76 1.05
C TYR A 112 0.82 -6.06 0.46
N ALA A 113 0.94 -5.42 -0.71
CA ALA A 113 -0.18 -4.80 -1.41
C ALA A 113 -1.23 -5.85 -1.83
N ALA A 114 -0.79 -6.97 -2.40
CA ALA A 114 -1.67 -8.08 -2.75
C ALA A 114 -2.30 -8.70 -1.49
N MET A 115 -1.52 -8.95 -0.42
CA MET A 115 -2.05 -9.45 0.84
C MET A 115 -3.11 -8.53 1.44
N TYR A 116 -2.89 -7.22 1.42
CA TYR A 116 -3.86 -6.22 1.87
C TYR A 116 -5.18 -6.34 1.09
N LEU A 117 -5.14 -6.41 -0.25
CA LEU A 117 -6.36 -6.58 -1.05
C LEU A 117 -7.06 -7.92 -0.78
N LEU A 118 -6.31 -9.02 -0.78
CA LEU A 118 -6.84 -10.37 -0.56
C LEU A 118 -7.36 -10.60 0.87
N THR A 119 -7.02 -9.73 1.81
CA THR A 119 -7.52 -9.78 3.20
C THR A 119 -8.54 -8.68 3.50
N ALA A 120 -9.00 -7.94 2.48
CA ALA A 120 -9.90 -6.81 2.66
C ALA A 120 -11.23 -7.18 3.32
N ASN A 121 -11.82 -8.31 2.92
CA ASN A 121 -13.02 -8.86 3.53
C ASN A 121 -12.89 -10.38 3.75
N GLU A 122 -13.88 -10.96 4.43
CA GLU A 122 -13.85 -12.36 4.84
C GLU A 122 -14.06 -13.36 3.68
N ASP A 123 -14.95 -13.04 2.73
CA ASP A 123 -15.25 -13.94 1.63
C ASP A 123 -14.05 -14.07 0.67
N LEU A 124 -13.49 -12.92 0.25
CA LEU A 124 -12.30 -12.88 -0.58
C LEU A 124 -11.13 -13.60 0.11
N HIS A 125 -10.88 -13.30 1.38
CA HIS A 125 -9.81 -13.94 2.15
C HIS A 125 -9.93 -15.46 2.17
N ARG A 126 -11.13 -15.98 2.42
CA ARG A 126 -11.39 -17.42 2.44
C ARG A 126 -11.14 -18.04 1.05
N ARG A 127 -11.59 -17.38 -0.02
CA ARG A 127 -11.45 -17.88 -1.40
C ARG A 127 -10.00 -17.89 -1.89
N THR A 128 -9.15 -17.01 -1.36
CA THR A 128 -7.76 -16.86 -1.79
C THR A 128 -6.76 -17.34 -0.76
N ALA A 129 -7.20 -17.99 0.32
CA ALA A 129 -6.32 -18.51 1.37
C ALA A 129 -5.26 -19.48 0.80
N ASN A 130 -5.64 -20.27 -0.21
CA ASN A 130 -4.74 -21.22 -0.87
C ASN A 130 -3.73 -20.56 -1.83
N CYS A 131 -3.91 -19.28 -2.18
CA CYS A 131 -2.96 -18.58 -3.04
C CYS A 131 -1.62 -18.30 -2.35
N PHE A 132 -1.59 -18.30 -1.01
CA PHE A 132 -0.37 -17.96 -0.27
C PHE A 132 0.56 -19.17 -0.14
N CYS A 133 1.62 -19.15 -0.92
CA CYS A 133 2.61 -20.21 -1.00
C CYS A 133 3.91 -19.84 -0.27
N LYS A 134 4.72 -20.87 0.02
CA LYS A 134 6.02 -20.73 0.69
C LYS A 134 6.98 -19.74 0.00
N ARG A 135 6.85 -19.55 -1.32
CA ARG A 135 7.71 -18.71 -2.18
C ARG A 135 7.05 -17.41 -2.64
N GLY A 136 5.75 -17.19 -2.43
CA GLY A 136 5.03 -16.10 -3.08
C GLY A 136 3.52 -16.30 -3.10
N LEU A 137 2.86 -15.70 -4.09
CA LEU A 137 1.44 -15.88 -4.38
C LEU A 137 1.26 -16.70 -5.65
N GLU A 138 0.34 -17.67 -5.60
CA GLU A 138 -0.12 -18.46 -6.73
C GLU A 138 -1.62 -18.23 -6.93
N PHE A 139 -1.97 -17.35 -7.87
CA PHE A 139 -3.35 -16.94 -8.08
C PHE A 139 -4.21 -18.03 -8.72
N ALA A 140 -3.60 -19.05 -9.34
CA ALA A 140 -4.34 -20.20 -9.89
C ALA A 140 -5.09 -21.01 -8.80
N TYR A 141 -4.70 -20.89 -7.54
CA TYR A 141 -5.35 -21.59 -6.42
C TYR A 141 -6.58 -20.85 -5.83
N ALA A 142 -7.01 -19.75 -6.46
CA ALA A 142 -8.18 -19.00 -6.02
C ALA A 142 -9.50 -19.68 -6.38
N LEU A 143 -10.47 -19.62 -5.47
CA LEU A 143 -11.83 -20.14 -5.68
C LEU A 143 -12.77 -19.02 -6.19
N LEU A 144 -12.71 -18.76 -7.50
CA LEU A 144 -13.41 -17.63 -8.14
C LEU A 144 -14.87 -17.91 -8.51
N ARG A 145 -15.33 -19.17 -8.45
CA ARG A 145 -16.72 -19.50 -8.81
C ARG A 145 -17.71 -18.79 -7.87
N GLY A 146 -18.59 -17.99 -8.46
CA GLY A 146 -19.62 -17.23 -7.72
C GLY A 146 -19.04 -16.14 -6.82
N ILE A 147 -17.86 -15.62 -7.14
CA ILE A 147 -17.29 -14.44 -6.46
C ILE A 147 -18.12 -13.19 -6.81
N ALA A 148 -18.28 -12.28 -5.85
CA ALA A 148 -18.95 -11.01 -6.10
C ALA A 148 -18.11 -10.13 -7.05
N PRO A 149 -18.72 -9.31 -7.92
CA PRO A 149 -17.98 -8.41 -8.82
C PRO A 149 -16.97 -7.52 -8.09
N HIS A 150 -17.34 -6.97 -6.94
CA HIS A 150 -16.46 -6.18 -6.06
C HIS A 150 -15.19 -6.96 -5.68
N ASP A 151 -15.35 -8.19 -5.19
CA ASP A 151 -14.25 -9.04 -4.75
C ASP A 151 -13.39 -9.52 -5.91
N TYR A 152 -14.00 -9.74 -7.07
CA TYR A 152 -13.27 -10.05 -8.31
C TYR A 152 -12.35 -8.91 -8.71
N THR A 153 -12.82 -7.67 -8.64
CA THR A 153 -11.99 -6.49 -8.91
C THR A 153 -10.78 -6.40 -7.96
N LEU A 154 -10.99 -6.64 -6.66
CA LEU A 154 -9.89 -6.68 -5.68
C LEU A 154 -8.90 -7.82 -5.97
N PHE A 155 -9.40 -8.99 -6.37
CA PHE A 155 -8.58 -10.14 -6.75
C PHE A 155 -7.71 -9.85 -7.98
N VAL A 156 -8.29 -9.29 -9.04
CA VAL A 156 -7.58 -8.92 -10.27
C VAL A 156 -6.51 -7.86 -9.95
N ALA A 157 -6.85 -6.82 -9.19
CA ALA A 157 -5.89 -5.82 -8.75
C ALA A 157 -4.74 -6.43 -7.93
N ALA A 158 -5.03 -7.36 -7.02
CA ALA A 158 -4.00 -8.02 -6.22
C ALA A 158 -3.03 -8.83 -7.09
N ARG A 159 -3.56 -9.55 -8.08
CA ARG A 159 -2.75 -10.29 -9.06
C ARG A 159 -1.86 -9.35 -9.85
N ASP A 160 -2.45 -8.32 -10.43
CA ASP A 160 -1.76 -7.42 -11.35
C ASP A 160 -0.65 -6.63 -10.64
N LEU A 161 -0.91 -6.14 -9.41
CA LEU A 161 0.11 -5.50 -8.59
C LEU A 161 1.26 -6.45 -8.19
N PHE A 162 0.98 -7.75 -8.05
CA PHE A 162 2.00 -8.73 -7.67
C PHE A 162 2.82 -9.23 -8.86
N THR A 163 2.17 -9.49 -9.99
CA THR A 163 2.81 -10.08 -11.18
C THR A 163 3.27 -9.06 -12.21
N GLY A 164 2.83 -7.80 -12.10
CA GLY A 164 3.00 -6.80 -13.15
C GLY A 164 2.17 -7.09 -14.39
N ALA A 165 0.99 -7.70 -14.22
CA ALA A 165 0.06 -7.96 -15.32
C ALA A 165 -0.88 -6.76 -15.54
N ASP A 166 -1.50 -6.67 -16.72
CA ASP A 166 -2.32 -5.52 -17.14
C ASP A 166 -3.83 -5.86 -17.17
N GLY A 167 -4.32 -6.62 -16.20
CA GLY A 167 -5.73 -7.03 -16.14
C GLY A 167 -6.70 -5.94 -15.65
N LEU A 168 -6.22 -4.96 -14.89
CA LEU A 168 -6.96 -3.78 -14.42
C LEU A 168 -6.19 -2.52 -14.79
N THR A 169 -6.69 -1.79 -15.78
CA THR A 169 -6.04 -0.60 -16.30
C THR A 169 -6.44 0.65 -15.52
N PHE A 170 -5.67 1.74 -15.70
CA PHE A 170 -6.07 3.05 -15.16
C PHE A 170 -7.36 3.60 -15.78
N THR A 171 -7.72 3.14 -16.99
CA THR A 171 -9.01 3.46 -17.62
C THR A 171 -10.15 2.78 -16.87
N ASP A 172 -9.99 1.49 -16.53
CA ASP A 172 -10.98 0.76 -15.72
C ASP A 172 -11.13 1.39 -14.33
N LEU A 173 -10.02 1.78 -13.71
CA LEU A 173 -10.02 2.51 -12.44
C LEU A 173 -10.66 3.90 -12.54
N ALA A 174 -10.70 4.54 -13.70
CA ALA A 174 -11.38 5.81 -13.88
C ALA A 174 -12.91 5.65 -13.97
N ASP A 175 -13.41 4.47 -14.35
CA ASP A 175 -14.83 4.21 -14.56
C ASP A 175 -15.52 3.71 -13.27
N PRO A 176 -16.47 4.47 -12.69
CA PRO A 176 -17.21 4.05 -11.50
C PRO A 176 -18.21 2.91 -11.76
N GLY A 177 -18.59 2.66 -13.02
CA GLY A 177 -19.43 1.52 -13.42
C GLY A 177 -18.67 0.20 -13.49
N VAL A 178 -17.36 0.25 -13.71
CA VAL A 178 -16.48 -0.93 -13.71
C VAL A 178 -15.91 -1.19 -12.31
N VAL A 179 -15.35 -0.15 -11.69
CA VAL A 179 -14.75 -0.23 -10.35
C VAL A 179 -15.54 0.63 -9.40
N ASP A 180 -16.23 0.03 -8.44
CA ASP A 180 -16.98 0.78 -7.43
C ASP A 180 -16.07 1.62 -6.51
N ALA A 181 -16.67 2.54 -5.75
CA ALA A 181 -15.93 3.48 -4.91
C ALA A 181 -15.10 2.80 -3.80
N VAL A 182 -15.57 1.68 -3.24
CA VAL A 182 -14.87 0.96 -2.18
C VAL A 182 -13.68 0.22 -2.78
N ALA A 183 -13.87 -0.48 -3.90
CA ALA A 183 -12.81 -1.17 -4.62
C ALA A 183 -11.73 -0.18 -5.05
N PHE A 184 -12.11 0.96 -5.64
CA PHE A 184 -11.19 2.00 -6.05
C PHE A 184 -10.32 2.50 -4.89
N ARG A 185 -10.93 2.80 -3.73
CA ARG A 185 -10.19 3.20 -2.53
C ARG A 185 -9.16 2.15 -2.13
N LEU A 186 -9.55 0.88 -2.08
CA LEU A 186 -8.66 -0.21 -1.67
C LEU A 186 -7.53 -0.44 -2.69
N VAL A 187 -7.81 -0.36 -3.99
CA VAL A 187 -6.78 -0.49 -5.04
C VAL A 187 -5.80 0.68 -5.00
N VAL A 188 -6.27 1.92 -4.84
CA VAL A 188 -5.39 3.08 -4.65
C VAL A 188 -4.53 2.90 -3.40
N ASN A 189 -5.11 2.46 -2.29
CA ASN A 189 -4.36 2.17 -1.07
C ASN A 189 -3.27 1.12 -1.30
N ALA A 190 -3.57 0.06 -2.05
CA ALA A 190 -2.60 -0.98 -2.40
C ALA A 190 -1.47 -0.43 -3.30
N LEU A 191 -1.77 0.46 -4.25
CA LEU A 191 -0.75 1.16 -5.05
C LEU A 191 0.20 1.98 -4.16
N LEU A 192 -0.32 2.63 -3.11
CA LEU A 192 0.54 3.31 -2.14
C LEU A 192 1.42 2.32 -1.37
N VAL A 193 0.92 1.13 -1.03
CA VAL A 193 1.71 0.06 -0.38
C VAL A 193 2.82 -0.44 -1.32
N VAL A 194 2.56 -0.58 -2.62
CA VAL A 194 3.61 -0.93 -3.60
C VAL A 194 4.73 0.11 -3.60
N ARG A 195 4.37 1.40 -3.56
CA ARG A 195 5.34 2.51 -3.66
C ARG A 195 6.11 2.77 -2.37
N TYR A 196 5.42 2.79 -1.23
CA TYR A 196 5.98 3.23 0.05
C TYR A 196 6.22 2.08 1.03
N GLY A 197 5.83 0.85 0.68
CA GLY A 197 5.90 -0.31 1.56
C GLY A 197 4.77 -0.32 2.61
N PRO A 198 4.73 -1.34 3.48
CA PRO A 198 3.65 -1.54 4.44
C PRO A 198 3.54 -0.44 5.51
N VAL A 199 4.56 0.40 5.68
CA VAL A 199 4.54 1.54 6.63
C VAL A 199 3.42 2.54 6.33
N ILE A 200 3.02 2.67 5.05
CA ILE A 200 1.93 3.56 4.66
C ILE A 200 0.58 3.18 5.29
N LEU A 201 0.38 1.91 5.68
CA LEU A 201 -0.88 1.43 6.24
C LEU A 201 -1.25 2.09 7.58
N ASP A 202 -0.29 2.74 8.23
CA ASP A 202 -0.48 3.50 9.46
C ASP A 202 -0.61 5.03 9.20
N ILE A 203 -0.68 5.46 7.94
CA ILE A 203 -0.90 6.87 7.57
C ILE A 203 -2.24 7.37 8.08
N ARG A 204 -2.25 8.64 8.51
CA ARG A 204 -3.44 9.33 9.00
C ARG A 204 -3.78 10.50 8.08
N GLU A 205 -4.96 11.08 8.29
CA GLU A 205 -5.16 12.46 7.84
C GLU A 205 -4.08 13.33 8.44
N ARG A 206 -3.57 14.30 7.68
CA ARG A 206 -2.71 15.34 8.28
C ARG A 206 -3.49 15.86 9.49
N GLY A 207 -2.93 15.65 10.69
CA GLY A 207 -3.34 16.44 11.82
C GLY A 207 -3.24 17.89 11.36
N HIS A 208 -4.33 18.63 11.43
CA HIS A 208 -4.24 20.07 11.40
C HIS A 208 -3.41 20.43 12.65
N GLY A 209 -2.09 20.47 12.48
CA GLY A 209 -1.20 21.12 13.42
C GLY A 209 -1.63 22.57 13.42
N ALA A 210 -2.38 22.93 14.46
CA ALA A 210 -2.50 24.31 14.91
C ALA A 210 -1.11 24.87 15.23
#